data_AF-A0A6A8MM64-F1
#
_entry.id   AF-A0A6A8MM64-F1
#
_cell.length_a   1.000
_cell.length_b   1.000
_cell.length_c   1.000
_cell.angle_alpha   90.00
_cell.angle_beta   90.00
_cell.angle_gamma   90.00
#
_symmetry.space_group_name_H-M   'P 1'
#
loop_
_entity.id
_entity.type
_entity.pdbx_description
1 polymer ?
#
loop_
_entity_poly.entity_id
_entity_poly.type
_entity_poly.pdbx_seq_one_letter_code
_entity_poly.pdbx_strand_id
1 'polypeptide(L)'
;MIPHGFITGIPGGILNECIVRKIQGISLLAKANKTSPDPAAASTLIEALNRFYDMKIDTSDLEKEKDRINSEFSELSQKYVEHREEFAGMYM
;
A
#
# COMPACT_ATOMS: atom_id res chain seq x y z
N MET A 1 17.56 3.70 -5.01
CA MET A 1 16.86 4.54 -6.01
C MET A 1 16.78 3.73 -7.29
N ILE A 2 15.61 3.58 -7.91
CA ILE A 2 15.48 2.81 -9.17
C ILE A 2 15.94 3.74 -10.31
N PRO A 3 17.05 3.43 -11.01
CA PRO A 3 17.60 4.35 -12.00
C PRO A 3 16.79 4.37 -13.32
N HIS A 4 16.06 3.29 -13.62
CA HIS A 4 15.24 3.15 -14.83
C HIS A 4 13.98 2.33 -14.54
N GLY A 5 12.85 2.77 -15.10
CA GLY A 5 11.57 2.08 -14.98
C GLY A 5 10.54 2.66 -15.95
N PHE A 6 9.38 2.02 -16.06
CA PHE A 6 8.26 2.49 -16.87
C PHE A 6 6.96 2.41 -16.05
N ILE A 7 6.04 3.36 -16.30
CA ILE A 7 4.72 3.39 -15.66
C ILE A 7 3.72 2.80 -16.65
N THR A 8 3.02 1.74 -16.25
CA THR A 8 2.03 1.05 -17.09
C THR A 8 0.59 1.40 -16.71
N GLY A 9 -0.36 0.89 -17.50
CA GLY A 9 -1.78 0.99 -17.22
C GLY A 9 -2.30 2.42 -17.36
N ILE A 10 -3.39 2.71 -16.65
CA ILE A 10 -4.08 4.01 -16.72
C ILE A 10 -3.15 5.18 -16.37
N PRO A 11 -2.33 5.13 -15.29
CA PRO A 11 -1.43 6.24 -14.97
C PRO A 11 -0.43 6.53 -16.10
N GLY A 12 0.13 5.49 -16.72
CA GLY A 12 1.06 5.66 -17.85
C GLY A 12 0.39 6.26 -19.09
N GLY A 13 -0.83 5.80 -19.40
CA GLY A 13 -1.63 6.36 -20.50
C GLY A 13 -1.98 7.83 -20.30
N ILE A 14 -2.42 8.21 -19.09
CA ILE A 14 -2.72 9.60 -18.76
C ILE A 14 -1.46 10.47 -18.87
N LEU A 15 -0.32 10.02 -18.35
CA LEU A 15 0.93 10.78 -18.47
C LEU A 15 1.36 10.97 -19.92
N ASN A 16 1.20 9.95 -20.77
CA ASN A 16 1.49 10.08 -22.20
C ASN A 16 0.59 11.14 -22.86
N GLU A 17 -0.71 11.15 -22.55
CA GLU A 17 -1.63 12.17 -23.05
C GLU A 17 -1.26 13.57 -22.52
N CYS A 18 -0.86 13.69 -21.26
CA CYS A 18 -0.37 14.95 -20.70
C CYS A 18 0.85 15.49 -21.46
N ILE A 19 1.81 14.62 -21.80
CA ILE A 19 3.00 14.99 -22.59
C ILE A 19 2.58 15.47 -23.98
N VAL A 20 1.78 14.68 -24.71
CA VAL A 20 1.33 14.99 -26.08
C VAL A 20 0.55 16.30 -26.13
N ARG A 21 -0.33 16.54 -25.15
CA ARG A 21 -1.20 17.72 -25.08
C ARG A 21 -0.56 18.92 -24.38
N LYS A 22 0.70 18.81 -23.94
CA LYS A 22 1.42 19.85 -23.18
C LYS A 22 0.69 20.29 -21.91
N ILE A 23 0.08 19.32 -21.22
CA ILE A 23 -0.53 19.49 -19.90
C ILE A 23 0.48 19.02 -18.84
N GLN A 24 0.60 19.75 -17.73
CA GLN A 24 1.46 19.33 -16.63
C GLN A 24 0.84 18.11 -15.91
N GLY A 25 1.39 16.92 -16.18
CA GLY A 25 1.05 15.68 -15.51
C GLY A 25 2.12 15.28 -14.49
N ILE A 26 1.70 14.83 -13.32
CA ILE A 26 2.57 14.30 -12.26
C ILE A 26 2.03 12.93 -11.86
N SER A 27 2.92 11.99 -11.57
CA SER A 27 2.57 10.71 -10.95
C SER A 27 3.36 10.53 -9.67
N LEU A 28 2.65 10.18 -8.60
CA LEU A 28 3.22 9.86 -7.30
C LEU A 28 3.21 8.34 -7.14
N LEU A 29 4.35 7.78 -6.75
CA LEU A 29 4.54 6.34 -6.60
C LEU A 29 5.07 6.06 -5.20
N ALA A 30 4.38 5.21 -4.45
CA ALA A 30 4.84 4.68 -3.18
C ALA A 30 5.15 3.19 -3.36
N LYS A 31 6.21 2.71 -2.70
CA LYS A 31 6.46 1.28 -2.61
C LYS A 31 5.37 0.68 -1.73
N ALA A 32 4.62 -0.28 -2.26
CA ALA A 32 3.55 -0.97 -1.55
C ALA A 32 3.80 -2.47 -1.50
N ASN A 33 3.12 -3.15 -0.59
CA ASN A 33 3.02 -4.60 -0.58
C ASN A 33 2.35 -5.09 -1.89
N LYS A 34 2.92 -6.14 -2.50
CA LYS A 34 2.45 -6.70 -3.78
C LYS A 34 1.22 -7.60 -3.62
N THR A 35 1.06 -8.24 -2.47
CA THR A 35 0.10 -9.32 -2.23
C THR A 35 -1.01 -8.96 -1.27
N SER A 36 -0.82 -7.89 -0.49
CA SER A 36 -1.76 -7.47 0.54
C SER A 36 -2.06 -5.98 0.39
N PRO A 37 -3.26 -5.52 0.78
CA PRO A 37 -3.55 -4.09 0.90
C PRO A 37 -2.52 -3.41 1.80
N ASP A 38 -2.11 -2.19 1.43
CA ASP A 38 -1.07 -1.43 2.12
C ASP A 38 -1.57 -0.01 2.44
N PRO A 39 -2.29 0.18 3.56
CA PRO A 39 -2.80 1.49 3.96
C PRO A 39 -1.66 2.50 4.22
N ALA A 40 -0.49 2.05 4.68
CA ALA A 40 0.66 2.91 4.93
C ALA A 40 1.22 3.51 3.62
N ALA A 41 1.31 2.70 2.56
CA ALA A 41 1.70 3.19 1.25
C ALA A 41 0.69 4.20 0.69
N ALA A 42 -0.62 4.01 0.95
CA ALA A 42 -1.65 4.96 0.59
C ALA A 42 -1.53 6.28 1.39
N SER A 43 -1.36 6.22 2.72
CA SER A 43 -1.11 7.40 3.57
C SER A 43 0.08 8.22 3.05
N THR A 44 1.17 7.56 2.67
CA THR A 44 2.38 8.21 2.14
C THR A 44 2.08 9.05 0.89
N LEU A 45 1.21 8.56 -0.02
CA LEU A 45 0.81 9.31 -1.21
C LEU A 45 -0.06 10.53 -0.87
N ILE A 46 -0.98 10.38 0.08
CA ILE A 46 -1.86 11.46 0.53
C ILE A 46 -1.06 12.54 1.25
N GLU A 47 -0.09 12.18 2.08
CA GLU A 47 0.82 13.13 2.73
C GLU A 47 1.65 13.91 1.70
N ALA A 48 2.13 13.25 0.65
CA ALA A 48 2.80 13.92 -0.47
C ALA A 48 1.85 14.92 -1.15
N LEU A 49 0.60 14.53 -1.42
CA LEU A 49 -0.42 15.44 -1.98
C LEU A 49 -0.70 16.65 -1.08
N ASN A 50 -0.87 16.42 0.22
CA ASN A 50 -1.02 17.49 1.21
C ASN A 50 0.14 18.49 1.13
N ARG A 51 1.38 18.02 0.96
CA ARG A 51 2.56 18.88 0.82
C ARG A 51 2.65 19.60 -0.54
N PHE A 52 2.30 18.93 -1.63
CA PHE A 52 2.39 19.51 -2.97
C PHE A 52 1.33 20.59 -3.23
N TYR A 53 0.13 20.39 -2.67
CA TYR A 53 -1.04 21.21 -2.98
C TYR A 53 -1.62 21.95 -1.75
N ASP A 54 -0.90 21.97 -0.63
CA ASP A 54 -1.33 22.55 0.65
C ASP A 54 -2.73 22.06 1.10
N MET A 55 -2.96 20.76 0.91
CA MET A 55 -4.22 20.11 1.30
C MET A 55 -4.16 19.63 2.76
N LYS A 56 -5.34 19.38 3.33
CA LYS A 56 -5.50 18.89 4.72
C LYS A 56 -6.35 17.62 4.75
N ILE A 57 -5.97 16.64 3.94
CA ILE A 57 -6.62 15.33 3.91
C ILE A 57 -6.15 14.56 5.14
N ASP A 58 -7.09 14.15 6.00
CA ASP A 58 -6.81 13.31 7.16
C ASP A 58 -6.60 11.85 6.73
N THR A 59 -5.53 11.24 7.22
CA THR A 59 -5.15 9.84 6.97
C THR A 59 -5.37 8.93 8.19
N SER A 60 -5.98 9.45 9.26
CA SER A 60 -6.16 8.71 10.51
C SER A 60 -6.87 7.36 10.36
N ASP A 61 -7.83 7.25 9.43
CA ASP A 61 -8.54 6.00 9.17
C ASP A 61 -7.69 4.97 8.43
N LEU A 62 -6.74 5.40 7.60
CA LEU A 62 -5.78 4.48 6.96
C LEU A 62 -4.80 3.91 8.00
N GLU A 63 -4.40 4.71 8.99
CA GLU A 63 -3.56 4.24 10.09
C GLU A 63 -4.28 3.22 10.97
N LYS A 64 -5.55 3.46 11.30
CA LYS A 64 -6.38 2.47 12.01
C LYS A 64 -6.52 1.17 11.22
N GLU A 65 -6.70 1.26 9.91
CA GLU A 65 -6.83 0.09 9.05
C GLU A 65 -5.54 -0.73 8.98
N LYS A 66 -4.37 -0.06 8.93
CA LYS A 66 -3.06 -0.72 9.04
C LYS A 66 -2.97 -1.55 10.32
N ASP A 67 -3.38 -0.96 11.45
CA ASP A 67 -3.33 -1.65 12.74
C ASP A 67 -4.29 -2.84 12.79
N ARG A 68 -5.49 -2.70 12.21
CA ARG A 68 -6.47 -3.79 12.08
C ARG A 68 -5.95 -4.95 11.24
N ILE A 69 -5.35 -4.69 10.09
CA ILE A 69 -4.77 -5.74 9.23
C ILE A 69 -3.65 -6.48 9.98
N ASN A 70 -2.80 -5.75 10.71
CA ASN A 70 -1.71 -6.35 11.49
C ASN A 70 -2.23 -7.21 12.64
N SER A 71 -3.29 -6.79 13.33
CA SER A 71 -3.90 -7.59 14.40
C SER A 71 -4.55 -8.85 13.86
N GLU A 72 -5.33 -8.75 12.77
CA GLU A 72 -5.97 -9.91 12.13
C GLU A 72 -4.92 -10.94 11.64
N PHE A 73 -3.81 -10.46 11.07
CA PHE A 73 -2.70 -11.33 10.65
C PHE A 73 -2.02 -12.03 11.84
N SER A 74 -1.83 -11.31 12.95
CA SER A 74 -1.22 -11.85 14.18
C SER A 74 -2.11 -12.93 14.80
N GLU A 75 -3.42 -12.68 14.90
CA GLU A 75 -4.40 -13.66 15.39
C GLU A 75 -4.43 -14.92 14.52
N LEU A 76 -4.43 -14.76 13.19
CA LEU A 76 -4.41 -15.89 12.27
C LEU A 76 -3.13 -16.72 12.44
N SER A 77 -1.98 -16.05 12.56
CA SER A 77 -0.69 -16.71 12.76
C SER A 77 -0.65 -17.51 14.06
N GLN A 78 -1.19 -16.93 15.14
CA GLN A 78 -1.26 -17.60 16.44
C GLN A 78 -2.12 -18.87 16.38
N LYS A 79 -3.34 -18.76 15.82
CA LYS A 79 -4.22 -19.92 15.63
C LYS A 79 -3.58 -21.03 14.81
N TYR A 80 -2.77 -20.67 13.80
CA TYR A 80 -2.05 -21.63 12.97
C TYR A 80 -0.97 -22.38 13.74
N VAL A 81 -0.26 -21.71 14.66
CA VAL A 81 0.74 -22.32 15.53
C VAL A 81 0.07 -23.27 16.53
N GLU A 82 -0.99 -22.82 17.21
CA GLU A 82 -1.75 -23.63 18.18
C GLU A 82 -2.28 -24.91 17.54
N HIS A 83 -2.91 -24.80 16.35
CA HIS A 83 -3.44 -25.96 15.62
C HIS A 83 -2.31 -26.90 15.15
N ARG A 84 -1.11 -26.39 14.84
CA ARG A 84 0.04 -27.25 14.49
C ARG A 84 0.56 -28.03 15.69
N GLU A 85 0.58 -27.43 16.87
CA GLU A 85 1.00 -28.09 18.11
C GLU A 85 0.02 -29.19 18.54
N GLU A 86 -1.29 -28.96 18.42
CA GLU A 86 -2.32 -29.99 18.65
C GLU A 86 -2.13 -31.21 17.72
N PHE A 87 -1.92 -30.97 16.43
CA PHE A 87 -1.68 -32.05 15.48
C PHE A 87 -0.39 -32.82 15.80
N ALA A 88 0.69 -32.14 16.16
CA ALA A 88 1.95 -32.80 16.51
C ALA A 88 1.83 -33.64 17.80
N GLY A 89 1.05 -33.18 18.79
CA GLY A 89 0.78 -33.91 20.02
C GLY A 89 -0.10 -35.15 19.84
N MET A 90 -0.92 -35.20 18.79
CA MET A 90 -1.81 -36.35 18.50
C MET A 90 -1.08 -37.54 17.84
N TYR A 91 0.14 -37.34 17.32
CA TYR A 91 0.96 -38.38 16.67
C TYR A 91 2.20 -38.79 17.50
N MET A 92 2.34 -38.30 18.74
CA MET A 92 3.28 -38.82 19.75
C MET A 92 2.52 -39.62 20.81
#